data_AF-A0A6A4Q8B3-F1
#
_entry.id   AF-A0A6A4Q8B3-F1
#
_cell.length_a   1.000
_cell.length_b   1.000
_cell.length_c   1.000
_cell.angle_alpha   90.00
_cell.angle_beta   90.00
_cell.angle_gamma   90.00
#
_symmetry.space_group_name_H-M   'P 1'
#
loop_
_entity.id
_entity.type
_entity.pdbx_description
1 polymer ?
#
loop_
_entity_poly.entity_id
_entity_poly.type
_entity_poly.pdbx_seq_one_letter_code
_entity_poly.pdbx_strand_id
1 'polypeptide(L)'
;MQHGSYRNSVFHQFEPSLWCWIEFDGQPLSKIAIHKAVVSLQSSVSITASASVLGTKDTEWVTVDLDYPSPSGDDWVGVFSPAKFNSTTCWPGSDPKEQAPYICSAPIKYKFVNSNTGKASLKFQLINQRADFSFALFSGGLSNPKLVAVSNSVSFANPNAPLYPRLAQGKSWDEVSLYLSS
;
A
#
# COMPACT_ATOMS: atom_id res chain seq x y z
N MET A 1 42.77 54.49 -10.39
CA MET A 1 41.74 53.60 -9.81
C MET A 1 41.01 52.96 -10.98
N GLN A 2 41.15 51.64 -11.13
CA GLN A 2 40.68 50.88 -12.29
C GLN A 2 39.17 50.65 -12.19
N HIS A 3 38.41 51.07 -13.21
CA HIS A 3 37.05 50.59 -13.45
C HIS A 3 37.16 49.39 -14.40
N GLY A 4 36.93 48.19 -13.86
CA GLY A 4 36.93 46.93 -14.59
C GLY A 4 35.69 46.81 -15.47
N SER A 5 35.93 46.65 -16.77
CA SER A 5 34.97 46.28 -17.81
C SER A 5 34.57 44.81 -17.63
N TYR A 6 33.28 44.53 -17.40
CA TYR A 6 32.74 43.17 -17.32
C TYR A 6 32.68 42.57 -18.73
N ARG A 7 33.54 41.57 -18.97
CA ARG A 7 33.52 40.74 -20.18
C ARG A 7 32.30 39.83 -20.21
N ASN A 8 31.66 39.79 -21.39
CA ASN A 8 30.69 38.80 -21.82
C ASN A 8 31.08 37.38 -21.40
N SER A 9 30.23 36.73 -20.61
CA SER A 9 30.19 35.27 -20.49
C SER A 9 28.97 34.77 -21.26
N VAL A 10 29.23 33.76 -22.07
CA VAL A 10 28.32 33.12 -23.01
C VAL A 10 27.12 32.56 -22.27
N PHE A 11 25.92 33.05 -22.59
CA PHE A 11 24.68 32.33 -22.26
C PHE A 11 24.68 31.05 -23.07
N HIS A 12 25.02 29.92 -22.43
CA HIS A 12 24.59 28.63 -22.96
C HIS A 12 23.07 28.60 -22.87
N GLN A 13 22.45 28.76 -24.04
CA GLN A 13 21.06 28.49 -24.28
C GLN A 13 20.81 27.02 -23.91
N PHE A 14 20.29 26.80 -22.70
CA PHE A 14 19.81 25.48 -22.28
C PHE A 14 18.53 25.19 -23.07
N GLU A 15 18.62 24.21 -23.96
CA GLU A 15 17.50 23.59 -24.68
C GLU A 15 16.38 23.19 -23.71
N PRO A 16 15.13 23.69 -23.84
CA PRO A 16 14.02 23.36 -22.94
C PRO A 16 13.43 21.95 -23.18
N SER A 17 13.95 21.19 -24.12
CA SER A 17 13.30 20.00 -24.69
C SER A 17 13.48 18.70 -23.87
N LEU A 18 14.18 18.74 -22.73
CA LEU A 18 14.52 17.56 -21.93
C LEU A 18 13.88 17.51 -20.53
N TRP A 19 12.99 18.45 -20.18
CA TRP A 19 12.38 18.55 -18.85
C TRP A 19 10.95 17.98 -18.73
N CYS A 20 10.48 17.13 -19.64
CA CYS A 20 9.11 16.59 -19.56
C CYS A 20 8.95 15.11 -19.91
N TRP A 21 9.96 14.26 -19.68
CA TRP A 21 9.75 12.80 -19.65
C TRP A 21 10.70 12.12 -18.64
N ILE A 22 10.70 12.60 -17.39
CA ILE A 22 10.83 11.63 -16.31
C ILE A 22 9.41 11.15 -16.11
N GLU A 23 9.11 9.98 -16.66
CA GLU A 23 7.94 9.20 -16.29
C GLU A 23 8.11 8.97 -14.78
N PHE A 24 7.53 9.87 -13.97
CA PHE A 24 7.34 9.62 -12.56
C PHE A 24 6.50 8.36 -12.53
N ASP A 25 7.16 7.23 -12.35
CA ASP A 25 6.52 5.94 -12.21
C ASP A 25 5.46 6.14 -11.11
N GLY A 26 4.20 6.18 -11.53
CA GLY A 26 3.11 6.76 -10.74
C GLY A 26 3.01 6.09 -9.36
N GLN A 27 2.25 6.72 -8.45
CA GLN A 27 2.02 6.18 -7.11
C GLN A 27 1.79 4.65 -7.17
N PRO A 28 2.64 3.79 -6.56
CA PRO A 28 2.65 2.36 -6.89
C PRO A 28 1.30 1.64 -6.74
N LEU A 29 0.45 2.09 -5.82
CA LEU A 29 -0.89 1.53 -5.65
C LEU A 29 -1.86 1.89 -6.80
N SER A 30 -1.62 2.99 -7.53
CA SER A 30 -2.44 3.40 -8.67
C SER A 30 -2.31 2.45 -9.85
N LYS A 31 -1.27 1.61 -9.86
CA LYS A 31 -1.07 0.55 -10.85
C LYS A 31 -2.00 -0.64 -10.62
N ILE A 32 -2.60 -0.77 -9.43
CA ILE A 32 -3.47 -1.88 -9.06
C ILE A 32 -4.88 -1.59 -9.56
N ALA A 33 -5.33 -2.35 -10.55
CA ALA A 33 -6.71 -2.35 -11.01
C ALA A 33 -7.59 -3.18 -10.06
N ILE A 34 -7.64 -2.81 -8.78
CA ILE A 34 -8.34 -3.57 -7.72
C ILE A 34 -9.85 -3.71 -8.00
N HIS A 35 -10.43 -2.71 -8.65
CA HIS A 35 -11.81 -2.74 -9.13
C HIS A 35 -12.06 -3.86 -10.17
N LYS A 36 -11.03 -4.38 -10.86
CA LYS A 36 -11.19 -5.52 -11.77
C LYS A 36 -10.96 -6.86 -11.08
N ALA A 37 -10.74 -6.86 -9.77
CA ALA A 37 -10.40 -8.08 -9.06
C ALA A 37 -11.53 -9.09 -9.10
N VAL A 38 -11.21 -10.33 -9.47
CA VAL A 38 -12.15 -11.45 -9.44
C VAL A 38 -11.82 -12.35 -8.26
N VAL A 39 -12.85 -12.77 -7.53
CA VAL A 39 -12.68 -13.74 -6.43
C VAL A 39 -12.54 -15.15 -7.01
N SER A 40 -11.40 -15.78 -6.78
CA SER A 40 -11.06 -17.14 -7.23
C SER A 40 -10.34 -17.89 -6.11
N LEU A 41 -11.03 -18.03 -4.97
CA LEU A 41 -10.46 -18.68 -3.79
C LEU A 41 -10.14 -20.16 -4.08
N GLN A 42 -8.94 -20.58 -3.69
CA GLN A 42 -8.46 -21.94 -3.90
C GLN A 42 -8.16 -22.60 -2.54
N SER A 43 -8.72 -23.78 -2.30
CA SER A 43 -8.52 -24.52 -1.05
C SER A 43 -7.09 -25.08 -0.90
N SER A 44 -6.35 -25.23 -2.00
CA SER A 44 -4.96 -25.70 -2.02
C SER A 44 -3.94 -24.59 -1.73
N VAL A 45 -4.40 -23.35 -1.54
CA VAL A 45 -3.56 -22.17 -1.31
C VAL A 45 -3.77 -21.73 0.13
N SER A 46 -2.68 -21.56 0.87
CA SER A 46 -2.71 -21.04 2.23
C SER A 46 -1.83 -19.80 2.37
N ILE A 47 -2.34 -18.85 3.15
CA ILE A 47 -1.64 -17.64 3.54
C ILE A 47 -1.89 -17.44 5.04
N THR A 48 -0.81 -17.33 5.81
CA THR A 48 -0.89 -17.23 7.28
C THR A 48 -0.02 -16.10 7.79
N ALA A 49 -0.57 -15.27 8.66
CA ALA A 49 0.18 -14.23 9.35
C ALA A 49 0.62 -14.71 10.74
N SER A 50 1.92 -14.57 11.02
CA SER A 50 2.63 -15.08 12.22
C SER A 50 2.04 -14.71 13.59
N ALA A 51 1.22 -13.65 13.71
CA ALA A 51 0.57 -13.26 14.96
C ALA A 51 -0.83 -12.69 14.73
N SER A 52 -1.79 -13.02 15.58
CA SER A 52 -3.14 -12.42 15.54
C SER A 52 -3.23 -11.10 16.31
N VAL A 53 -2.36 -10.89 17.30
CA VAL A 53 -2.29 -9.66 18.10
C VAL A 53 -0.87 -9.10 18.07
N LEU A 54 -0.72 -7.82 17.72
CA LEU A 54 0.53 -7.07 17.72
C LEU A 54 0.66 -6.29 19.02
N GLY A 55 1.89 -6.16 19.54
CA GLY A 55 2.19 -5.73 20.90
C GLY A 55 1.82 -4.29 21.28
N THR A 56 2.49 -3.75 22.30
CA THR A 56 2.25 -2.41 22.87
C THR A 56 2.86 -1.27 22.06
N LYS A 57 3.52 -1.58 20.93
CA LYS A 57 4.16 -0.60 20.06
C LYS A 57 3.23 -0.21 18.93
N ASP A 58 3.43 1.00 18.42
CA ASP A 58 2.65 1.56 17.32
C ASP A 58 3.12 1.06 15.96
N THR A 59 4.17 0.24 15.92
CA THR A 59 4.76 -0.32 14.71
C THR A 59 5.36 -1.68 15.01
N GLU A 60 5.03 -2.68 14.20
CA GLU A 60 5.42 -4.07 14.44
C GLU A 60 5.66 -4.81 13.11
N TRP A 61 6.59 -5.77 13.11
CA TRP A 61 6.84 -6.62 11.96
C TRP A 61 5.90 -7.82 11.95
N VAL A 62 5.27 -8.08 10.80
CA VAL A 62 4.45 -9.27 10.57
C VAL A 62 5.07 -10.09 9.46
N THR A 63 5.35 -11.35 9.74
CA THR A 63 5.71 -12.35 8.73
C THR A 63 4.44 -13.00 8.20
N VAL A 64 4.34 -13.08 6.88
CA VAL A 64 3.25 -13.72 6.14
C VAL A 64 3.84 -14.87 5.35
N ASP A 65 3.42 -16.08 5.70
CA ASP A 65 3.85 -17.31 5.07
C ASP A 65 2.81 -17.75 4.05
N LEU A 66 3.30 -18.20 2.89
CA LEU A 66 2.54 -18.65 1.75
C LEU A 66 2.91 -20.10 1.45
N ASP A 67 1.90 -20.93 1.20
CA ASP A 67 2.06 -22.28 0.65
C ASP A 67 1.01 -22.47 -0.45
N TYR A 68 1.48 -22.58 -1.69
CA TYR A 68 0.61 -22.58 -2.86
C TYR A 68 1.24 -23.31 -4.06
N PRO A 69 0.47 -24.15 -4.78
CA PRO A 69 1.03 -25.14 -5.70
C PRO A 69 1.49 -24.60 -7.05
N SER A 70 1.16 -23.35 -7.38
CA SER A 70 1.39 -22.80 -8.73
C SER A 70 1.82 -21.33 -8.65
N PRO A 71 3.08 -21.06 -8.28
CA PRO A 71 3.62 -19.71 -8.28
C PRO A 71 3.71 -19.12 -9.69
N SER A 72 3.32 -17.86 -9.79
CA SER A 72 3.50 -16.99 -10.95
C SER A 72 4.39 -15.80 -10.57
N GLY A 73 5.21 -15.34 -11.52
CA GLY A 73 6.13 -14.21 -11.32
C GLY A 73 5.43 -12.86 -11.13
N ASP A 74 4.12 -12.80 -11.36
CA ASP A 74 3.27 -11.62 -11.18
C ASP A 74 2.35 -11.72 -9.95
N ASP A 75 2.50 -12.76 -9.13
CA ASP A 75 1.74 -12.90 -7.88
C ASP A 75 2.16 -11.84 -6.87
N TRP A 76 1.21 -11.39 -6.05
CA TRP A 76 1.47 -10.34 -5.07
C TRP A 76 0.56 -10.47 -3.85
N VAL A 77 1.06 -10.02 -2.71
CA VAL A 77 0.31 -9.93 -1.46
C VAL A 77 -0.04 -8.48 -1.18
N GLY A 78 -1.33 -8.20 -1.05
CA GLY A 78 -1.87 -6.92 -0.61
C GLY A 78 -2.19 -6.92 0.89
N VAL A 79 -1.94 -5.79 1.55
CA VAL A 79 -2.29 -5.55 2.96
C VAL A 79 -3.56 -4.70 3.00
N PHE A 80 -4.61 -5.20 3.65
CA PHE A 80 -5.90 -4.52 3.76
C PHE A 80 -6.17 -4.15 5.21
N SER A 81 -6.71 -2.95 5.41
CA SER A 81 -7.33 -2.52 6.67
C SER A 81 -8.55 -1.68 6.32
N PRO A 82 -9.74 -1.99 6.84
CA PRO A 82 -10.04 -3.11 7.73
C PRO A 82 -9.77 -4.51 7.14
N ALA A 83 -9.59 -5.52 7.98
CA ALA A 83 -9.31 -6.89 7.55
C ALA A 83 -10.44 -7.49 6.69
N LYS A 84 -11.68 -7.03 6.91
CA LYS A 84 -12.82 -7.41 6.08
C LYS A 84 -12.95 -6.44 4.91
N PHE A 85 -12.32 -6.76 3.79
CA PHE A 85 -12.51 -6.09 2.52
C PHE A 85 -13.47 -6.94 1.68
N ASN A 86 -14.74 -6.55 1.58
CA ASN A 86 -15.73 -7.31 0.80
C ASN A 86 -16.38 -6.44 -0.28
N SER A 87 -17.00 -7.09 -1.26
CA SER A 87 -17.70 -6.41 -2.35
C SER A 87 -19.06 -5.83 -1.94
N THR A 88 -19.65 -6.32 -0.86
CA THR A 88 -20.97 -5.85 -0.40
C THR A 88 -20.92 -4.45 0.21
N THR A 89 -19.75 -3.99 0.67
CA THR A 89 -19.55 -2.61 1.12
C THR A 89 -19.33 -1.62 -0.02
N CYS A 90 -19.21 -2.11 -1.25
CA CYS A 90 -19.16 -1.24 -2.42
C CYS A 90 -20.52 -0.60 -2.66
N TRP A 91 -20.54 0.71 -2.91
CA TRP A 91 -21.71 1.33 -3.50
C TRP A 91 -21.94 0.69 -4.88
N PRO A 92 -23.15 0.20 -5.21
CA PRO A 92 -23.41 -0.33 -6.54
C PRO A 92 -23.20 0.81 -7.54
N GLY A 93 -22.14 0.72 -8.34
CA GLY A 93 -21.90 1.66 -9.42
C GLY A 93 -23.05 1.59 -10.42
N SER A 94 -23.38 2.73 -11.01
CA SER A 94 -24.45 2.86 -12.00
C SER A 94 -24.09 2.29 -13.38
N ASP A 95 -22.87 1.75 -13.55
CA ASP A 95 -22.39 1.25 -14.85
C ASP A 95 -22.71 -0.24 -15.02
N PRO A 96 -23.52 -0.64 -16.03
CA PRO A 96 -23.84 -2.03 -16.32
C PRO A 96 -22.61 -2.92 -16.63
N LYS A 97 -21.44 -2.33 -16.90
CA LYS A 97 -20.18 -3.05 -17.10
C LYS A 97 -19.51 -3.46 -15.78
N GLU A 98 -20.01 -2.98 -14.65
CA GLU A 98 -19.56 -3.42 -13.33
C GLU A 98 -20.23 -4.78 -12.95
N GLN A 99 -19.70 -5.91 -13.46
CA GLN A 99 -19.93 -7.28 -12.98
C GLN A 99 -19.25 -7.65 -11.63
N ALA A 100 -20.05 -7.92 -10.60
CA ALA A 100 -19.60 -8.37 -9.28
C ALA A 100 -18.76 -9.68 -9.32
N PRO A 101 -17.92 -9.97 -8.31
CA PRO A 101 -17.72 -9.22 -7.06
C PRO A 101 -16.51 -8.28 -7.09
N TYR A 102 -16.77 -6.97 -7.02
CA TYR A 102 -15.77 -5.90 -6.92
C TYR A 102 -15.08 -5.87 -5.57
N ILE A 103 -13.75 -5.86 -5.52
CA ILE A 103 -13.04 -5.40 -4.32
C ILE A 103 -12.86 -3.88 -4.46
N CYS A 104 -13.63 -3.09 -3.70
CA CYS A 104 -13.53 -1.62 -3.74
C CYS A 104 -12.56 -1.06 -2.69
N SER A 105 -12.09 -1.88 -1.76
CA SER A 105 -11.06 -1.49 -0.81
C SER A 105 -9.70 -1.52 -1.51
N ALA A 106 -8.99 -0.39 -1.52
CA ALA A 106 -7.60 -0.38 -1.95
C ALA A 106 -6.70 -0.97 -0.85
N PRO A 107 -5.67 -1.77 -1.19
CA PRO A 107 -4.67 -2.17 -0.22
C PRO A 107 -3.84 -0.97 0.22
N ILE A 108 -3.36 -0.97 1.47
CA ILE A 108 -2.51 0.09 2.05
C ILE A 108 -1.09 -0.01 1.51
N LYS A 109 -0.65 -1.23 1.25
CA LYS A 109 0.64 -1.56 0.66
C LYS A 109 0.56 -2.96 0.04
N TYR A 110 1.48 -3.26 -0.85
CA TYR A 110 1.59 -4.59 -1.46
C TYR A 110 3.05 -4.96 -1.68
N LYS A 111 3.29 -6.24 -1.94
CA LYS A 111 4.60 -6.74 -2.34
C LYS A 111 4.43 -7.93 -3.28
N PHE A 112 5.21 -7.97 -4.36
CA PHE A 112 5.26 -9.13 -5.23
C PHE A 112 5.82 -10.35 -4.47
N VAL A 113 5.28 -11.52 -4.79
CA VAL A 113 5.78 -12.80 -4.32
C VAL A 113 6.89 -13.23 -5.26
N ASN A 114 8.04 -13.58 -4.71
CA ASN A 114 9.12 -14.20 -5.47
C ASN A 114 9.31 -15.62 -4.94
N SER A 115 8.73 -16.59 -5.62
CA SER A 115 8.87 -18.02 -5.31
C SER A 115 8.85 -18.84 -6.58
N ASN A 116 9.76 -19.81 -6.66
CA ASN A 116 9.74 -20.83 -7.71
C ASN A 116 9.29 -22.20 -7.17
N THR A 117 9.11 -22.31 -5.84
CA THR A 117 8.90 -23.59 -5.14
C THR A 117 7.50 -23.71 -4.54
N GLY A 118 6.66 -22.69 -4.68
CA GLY A 118 5.32 -22.64 -4.11
C GLY A 118 5.27 -22.25 -2.63
N LYS A 119 6.43 -21.97 -2.01
CA LYS A 119 6.49 -21.44 -0.64
C LYS A 119 7.22 -20.11 -0.61
N ALA A 120 6.71 -19.17 0.17
CA ALA A 120 7.34 -17.86 0.35
C ALA A 120 7.00 -17.27 1.72
N SER A 121 7.92 -16.48 2.25
CA SER A 121 7.70 -15.70 3.47
C SER A 121 7.97 -14.23 3.17
N LEU A 122 6.96 -13.38 3.41
CA LEU A 122 7.04 -11.94 3.23
C LEU A 122 7.00 -11.24 4.59
N LYS A 123 7.83 -10.21 4.77
CA LYS A 123 7.79 -9.36 5.97
C LYS A 123 7.20 -8.01 5.63
N PHE A 124 6.22 -7.58 6.43
CA PHE A 124 5.62 -6.27 6.38
C PHE A 124 5.79 -5.57 7.73
N GLN A 125 6.24 -4.32 7.70
CA GLN A 125 6.15 -3.45 8.88
C GLN A 125 4.79 -2.77 8.86
N LEU A 126 3.95 -3.08 9.85
CA LEU A 126 2.64 -2.47 10.03
C LEU A 126 2.75 -1.34 11.04
N ILE A 127 1.93 -0.32 10.86
CA ILE A 127 1.77 0.79 11.80
C ILE A 127 0.34 0.73 12.35
N ASN A 128 0.14 1.10 13.59
CA ASN A 128 -1.20 1.13 14.18
C ASN A 128 -2.01 2.26 13.52
N GLN A 129 -3.08 1.92 12.83
CA GLN A 129 -3.99 2.86 12.16
C GLN A 129 -5.45 2.49 12.44
N ARG A 130 -5.72 2.00 13.66
CA ARG A 130 -7.05 1.76 14.27
C ARG A 130 -7.84 0.54 13.85
N ALA A 131 -7.68 0.08 12.62
CA ALA A 131 -8.38 -1.12 12.17
C ALA A 131 -7.45 -2.34 12.17
N ASP A 132 -8.07 -3.51 12.17
CA ASP A 132 -7.38 -4.77 11.97
C ASP A 132 -6.88 -4.89 10.52
N PHE A 133 -6.00 -5.87 10.30
CA PHE A 133 -5.35 -6.13 9.03
C PHE A 133 -5.62 -7.54 8.57
N SER A 134 -5.72 -7.72 7.26
CA SER A 134 -5.61 -9.02 6.60
C SER A 134 -4.65 -8.93 5.43
N PHE A 135 -4.09 -10.06 5.06
CA PHE A 135 -3.23 -10.20 3.90
C PHE A 135 -3.95 -11.04 2.85
N ALA A 136 -3.89 -10.60 1.61
CA ALA A 136 -4.58 -11.25 0.51
C ALA A 136 -3.60 -11.54 -0.61
N LEU A 137 -3.53 -12.81 -1.03
CA LEU A 137 -2.73 -13.23 -2.16
C LEU A 137 -3.53 -13.07 -3.44
N PHE A 138 -2.91 -12.44 -4.43
CA PHE A 138 -3.46 -12.25 -5.76
C PHE A 138 -2.54 -12.85 -6.83
N SER A 139 -3.15 -13.38 -7.88
CA SER A 139 -2.49 -13.78 -9.13
C SER A 139 -2.97 -12.94 -10.32
N GLY A 140 -2.32 -13.06 -11.48
CA GLY A 140 -2.71 -12.33 -12.71
C GLY A 140 -2.25 -10.86 -12.73
N GLY A 141 -1.28 -10.53 -11.88
CA GLY A 141 -0.64 -9.22 -11.85
C GLY A 141 -1.54 -8.12 -11.30
N LEU A 142 -1.10 -6.87 -11.50
CA LEU A 142 -1.80 -5.70 -10.98
C LEU A 142 -2.98 -5.27 -11.87
N SER A 143 -2.96 -5.60 -13.16
CA SER A 143 -3.96 -5.16 -14.14
C SER A 143 -5.20 -6.03 -14.22
N ASN A 144 -5.09 -7.34 -13.93
CA ASN A 144 -6.20 -8.30 -13.92
C ASN A 144 -6.13 -9.19 -12.66
N PRO A 145 -6.21 -8.60 -11.46
CA PRO A 145 -5.95 -9.32 -10.23
C PRO A 145 -7.01 -10.40 -9.95
N LYS A 146 -6.57 -11.55 -9.43
CA LYS A 146 -7.44 -12.65 -8.99
C LYS A 146 -7.16 -12.96 -7.54
N LEU A 147 -8.13 -12.75 -6.66
CA LEU A 147 -8.00 -13.07 -5.24
C LEU A 147 -8.00 -14.58 -5.05
N VAL A 148 -6.87 -15.16 -4.63
CA VAL A 148 -6.71 -16.62 -4.48
C VAL A 148 -6.78 -17.10 -3.03
N ALA A 149 -6.36 -16.29 -2.06
CA ALA A 149 -6.45 -16.62 -0.64
C ALA A 149 -6.40 -15.37 0.25
N VAL A 150 -6.95 -15.48 1.47
CA VAL A 150 -6.96 -14.44 2.50
C VAL A 150 -6.47 -15.02 3.82
N SER A 151 -5.65 -14.26 4.56
CA SER A 151 -5.06 -14.70 5.82
C SER A 151 -6.05 -14.58 6.99
N ASN A 152 -5.62 -15.09 8.16
CA ASN A 152 -6.18 -14.65 9.43
C ASN A 152 -6.03 -13.13 9.62
N SER A 153 -6.94 -12.55 10.41
CA SER A 153 -6.85 -11.16 10.82
C SER A 153 -5.76 -10.93 11.86
N VAL A 154 -5.15 -9.75 11.83
CA VAL A 154 -4.12 -9.28 12.74
C VAL A 154 -4.51 -7.91 13.27
N SER A 155 -4.46 -7.68 14.58
CA SER A 155 -4.79 -6.38 15.16
C SER A 155 -3.76 -5.93 16.18
N PHE A 156 -3.57 -4.63 16.34
CA PHE A 156 -2.79 -4.12 17.48
C PHE A 156 -3.58 -4.32 18.79
N ALA A 157 -2.89 -4.52 19.90
CA ALA A 157 -3.52 -4.74 21.20
C ALA A 157 -4.45 -3.59 21.61
N ASN A 158 -4.09 -2.34 21.26
CA ASN A 158 -4.94 -1.17 21.39
C ASN A 158 -4.99 -0.38 20.07
N PRO A 159 -5.93 -0.68 19.16
CA PRO A 159 -6.01 0.03 17.89
C PRO A 159 -6.36 1.52 18.05
N ASN A 160 -7.09 1.89 19.11
CA ASN A 160 -7.52 3.26 19.39
C ASN A 160 -6.51 4.04 20.26
N ALA A 161 -5.26 3.58 20.34
CA ALA A 161 -4.23 4.36 21.01
C ALA A 161 -4.11 5.77 20.38
N PRO A 162 -3.72 6.79 21.18
CA PRO A 162 -3.32 8.08 20.64
C PRO A 162 -1.96 7.96 19.97
N LEU A 163 -1.88 8.32 18.69
CA LEU A 163 -0.74 8.03 17.82
C LEU A 163 -0.28 9.25 17.03
N TYR A 164 1.00 9.22 16.65
CA TYR A 164 1.65 10.14 15.71
C TYR A 164 1.49 11.63 16.07
N PRO A 165 1.95 12.07 17.26
CA PRO A 165 1.95 13.48 17.63
C PRO A 165 2.68 14.33 16.60
N ARG A 166 2.05 15.44 16.20
CA ARG A 166 2.66 16.47 15.37
C ARG A 166 2.56 17.82 16.06
N LEU A 167 3.67 18.52 16.13
CA LEU A 167 3.73 19.89 16.64
C LEU A 167 3.53 20.88 15.50
N ALA A 168 2.74 21.91 15.74
CA ALA A 168 2.65 23.08 14.88
C ALA A 168 2.66 24.35 15.74
N GLN A 169 3.16 25.44 15.18
CA GLN A 169 3.07 26.74 15.83
C GLN A 169 1.60 27.11 16.04
N GLY A 170 1.29 27.63 17.22
CA GLY A 170 -0.03 28.16 17.54
C GLY A 170 -0.27 29.52 16.90
N LYS A 171 -1.26 30.25 17.40
CA LYS A 171 -1.65 31.56 16.83
C LYS A 171 -0.66 32.66 17.20
N SER A 172 0.07 32.47 18.29
CA SER A 172 1.07 33.40 18.81
C SER A 172 2.46 32.76 18.84
N TRP A 173 3.50 33.59 18.93
CA TRP A 173 4.90 33.14 18.91
C TRP A 173 5.28 32.29 20.14
N ASP A 174 4.51 32.42 21.21
CA ASP A 174 4.62 31.73 22.50
C ASP A 174 3.62 30.57 22.64
N GLU A 175 2.93 30.16 21.56
CA GLU A 175 1.96 29.07 21.56
C GLU A 175 2.43 27.88 20.68
N VAL A 176 2.26 26.66 21.19
CA VAL A 176 2.47 25.42 20.43
C VAL A 176 1.22 24.55 20.47
N SER A 177 0.80 24.04 19.32
CA SER A 177 -0.31 23.09 19.18
C SER A 177 0.22 21.67 19.00
N LEU A 178 -0.39 20.71 19.69
CA LEU A 178 -0.12 19.28 19.57
C LEU A 178 -1.32 18.58 18.93
N TYR A 179 -1.11 17.94 17.78
CA TYR A 179 -2.13 17.15 17.09
C TYR A 179 -1.82 15.67 17.21
N LEU A 180 -2.80 14.87 17.62
CA LEU A 180 -2.73 13.42 17.73
C LEU A 180 -3.86 12.80 16.90
N SER A 181 -3.65 11.57 16.43
CA SER A 181 -4.73 10.75 15.90
C SER A 181 -5.20 9.81 17.01
N SER A 182 -6.51 9.75 17.29
CA SER A 182 -7.17 8.79 18.21
C SER A 182 -8.46 8.21 17.63
#